data_AF-A0A7X7B9N9-F1
#
_entry.id   AF-A0A7X7B9N9-F1
#
_cell.length_a   1.000
_cell.length_b   1.000
_cell.length_c   1.000
_cell.angle_alpha   90.00
_cell.angle_beta   90.00
_cell.angle_gamma   90.00
#
_symmetry.space_group_name_H-M   'P 1'
#
loop_
_entity.id
_entity.type
_entity.pdbx_description
1 polymer ?
#
loop_
_entity_poly.entity_id
_entity_poly.type
_entity_poly.pdbx_seq_one_letter_code
_entity_poly.pdbx_strand_id
1 'polypeptide(L)'
;MTDLIARMKRKKRRVSASSRLCVEDRRSGSALIIALWTIALLAMLVMSFALDAMLEGKINVYVRQRRQVDYLTQSGISIAEMLLLSYKNASSSSTSSSAPGAEGGQGVAEDVDDKWLQAKLDLQHGSARVDAYAVEPDKPENGVVSVEITSADANKWPINLLVKGDIADRIWENILNAIGLPMEYQEEVVDSWYDWLDADGTVTGRSGAEDEYYDGLDKPYQARNGPISSVGELEMIKGIRERPAIFSGGVLNPEEKSKKAQIRIQPGIKAFFDIYGETVKINVNSAEPEVLVTVPGIDGDSLLANAIIEERKTGANRITSGDASAESLLFKDWSDLNARIPGGVPTEAEPYLAYAPQKYFEITVTGEAGGIAHQIKAVAIVEGDRVRYLRWREDP
;
A
#
# COMPACT_ATOMS: atom_id res chain seq x y z
N MET A 1 -25.19 -94.35 -77.27
CA MET A 1 -24.97 -95.81 -77.31
C MET A 1 -23.68 -95.98 -78.09
N THR A 2 -22.50 -96.16 -77.50
CA THR A 2 -22.05 -96.87 -76.30
C THR A 2 -20.65 -96.31 -75.93
N ASP A 3 -20.41 -95.85 -74.70
CA ASP A 3 -19.83 -96.61 -73.55
C ASP A 3 -18.42 -97.19 -73.81
N LEU A 4 -17.40 -97.13 -72.93
CA LEU A 4 -17.19 -96.55 -71.59
C LEU A 4 -15.68 -96.76 -71.22
N ILE A 5 -15.02 -95.72 -70.69
CA ILE A 5 -14.00 -95.67 -69.59
C ILE A 5 -12.80 -96.68 -69.52
N ALA A 6 -11.55 -96.15 -69.46
CA ALA A 6 -10.65 -96.15 -68.26
C ALA A 6 -9.12 -95.88 -68.49
N ARG A 7 -8.57 -94.99 -67.63
CA ARG A 7 -7.27 -95.00 -66.88
C ARG A 7 -5.86 -94.82 -67.51
N MET A 8 -5.22 -93.73 -67.01
CA MET A 8 -3.93 -93.63 -66.26
C MET A 8 -2.55 -93.29 -66.91
N LYS A 9 -1.99 -92.16 -66.37
CA LYS A 9 -0.62 -91.90 -65.83
C LYS A 9 0.53 -91.30 -66.70
N ARG A 10 0.81 -90.02 -66.36
CA ARG A 10 2.07 -89.38 -65.85
C ARG A 10 3.37 -89.24 -66.71
N LYS A 11 3.62 -87.96 -67.09
CA LYS A 11 4.68 -86.99 -66.65
C LYS A 11 6.17 -87.20 -67.01
N LYS A 12 6.74 -86.27 -67.82
CA LYS A 12 7.91 -85.36 -67.53
C LYS A 12 8.48 -84.72 -68.81
N ARG A 13 8.80 -83.40 -68.79
CA ARG A 13 9.81 -82.69 -69.63
C ARG A 13 10.20 -81.40 -68.87
N ARG A 14 11.46 -81.19 -68.44
CA ARG A 14 12.75 -80.80 -69.07
C ARG A 14 12.82 -79.33 -69.51
N VAL A 15 13.85 -78.66 -69.00
CA VAL A 15 14.21 -77.23 -69.05
C VAL A 15 15.14 -76.94 -70.25
N SER A 16 15.10 -75.72 -70.80
CA SER A 16 16.19 -75.12 -71.58
C SER A 16 16.26 -73.62 -71.30
N ALA A 17 17.47 -73.12 -71.10
CA ALA A 17 17.81 -71.75 -70.73
C ALA A 17 18.10 -70.85 -71.96
N SER A 18 17.92 -69.54 -71.82
CA SER A 18 18.56 -68.52 -72.66
C SER A 18 18.79 -67.25 -71.83
N SER A 19 20.01 -66.77 -71.89
CA SER A 19 20.59 -65.64 -71.15
C SER A 19 20.19 -64.30 -71.76
N ARG A 20 19.88 -63.31 -70.91
CA ARG A 20 19.93 -61.88 -71.23
C ARG A 20 20.76 -61.17 -70.18
N LEU A 21 21.72 -60.38 -70.63
CA LEU A 21 22.45 -59.38 -69.85
C LEU A 21 21.44 -58.42 -69.23
N CYS A 22 21.31 -58.45 -67.91
CA CYS A 22 20.56 -57.45 -67.16
C CYS A 22 21.57 -56.43 -66.63
N VAL A 23 21.52 -55.21 -67.15
CA VAL A 23 22.08 -54.05 -66.46
C VAL A 23 21.15 -53.82 -65.27
N GLU A 24 21.53 -54.29 -64.09
CA GLU A 24 20.81 -53.96 -62.86
C GLU A 24 21.19 -52.54 -62.46
N ASP A 25 20.28 -51.61 -62.75
CA ASP A 25 20.20 -50.27 -62.16
C ASP A 25 20.44 -50.39 -60.65
N ARG A 26 21.52 -49.78 -60.14
CA ARG A 26 21.67 -49.52 -58.70
C ARG A 26 20.58 -48.54 -58.29
N ARG A 27 19.39 -49.06 -57.97
CA ARG A 27 18.31 -48.28 -57.36
C ARG A 27 18.77 -47.87 -55.96
N SER A 28 19.14 -46.60 -55.86
CA SER A 28 19.60 -45.89 -54.67
C SER A 28 18.58 -45.88 -53.55
N GLY A 29 19.01 -46.18 -52.32
CA GLY A 29 18.23 -46.08 -51.07
C GLY A 29 17.88 -44.64 -50.61
N SER A 30 17.72 -43.70 -51.55
CA SER A 30 17.45 -42.28 -51.28
C SER A 30 16.01 -41.99 -50.86
N ALA A 31 15.05 -42.85 -51.24
CA ALA A 31 13.63 -42.64 -50.94
C ALA A 31 13.32 -42.62 -49.43
N LEU A 32 13.97 -43.47 -48.63
CA LEU A 32 13.78 -43.51 -47.17
C LEU A 32 14.31 -42.23 -46.51
N ILE A 33 15.45 -41.72 -46.99
CA ILE A 33 16.06 -40.49 -46.47
C ILE A 33 15.14 -39.31 -46.78
N ILE A 34 14.63 -39.19 -48.00
CA ILE A 34 13.68 -38.14 -48.38
C ILE A 34 12.40 -38.23 -47.53
N ALA A 35 11.86 -39.43 -47.34
CA ALA A 35 10.68 -39.63 -46.49
C ALA A 35 10.95 -39.18 -45.04
N LEU A 36 12.08 -39.57 -44.45
CA LEU A 36 12.46 -39.14 -43.09
C LEU A 36 12.62 -37.62 -42.97
N TRP A 37 13.25 -36.98 -43.96
CA TRP A 37 13.37 -35.52 -43.99
C TRP A 37 12.03 -34.82 -44.14
N THR A 38 11.12 -35.35 -44.99
CA THR A 38 9.78 -34.78 -45.16
C THR A 38 8.95 -34.90 -43.88
N ILE A 39 9.04 -36.05 -43.19
CA ILE A 39 8.38 -36.27 -41.89
C ILE A 39 8.97 -35.33 -40.83
N ALA A 40 10.30 -35.18 -40.78
CA ALA A 40 10.96 -34.28 -39.84
C ALA A 40 10.53 -32.82 -40.06
N LEU A 41 10.46 -32.36 -41.31
CA LEU A 41 9.98 -31.02 -41.67
C LEU A 41 8.50 -30.82 -41.32
N LEU A 42 7.65 -31.80 -41.60
CA LEU A 42 6.24 -31.78 -41.22
C LEU A 42 6.07 -31.74 -39.70
N ALA A 43 6.83 -32.56 -38.96
CA ALA A 43 6.78 -32.59 -37.49
C ALA A 43 7.23 -31.25 -36.90
N MET A 44 8.28 -30.62 -37.45
CA MET A 44 8.72 -29.29 -37.01
C MET A 44 7.65 -28.23 -37.24
N LEU A 45 6.96 -28.26 -38.39
CA LEU A 45 5.86 -27.35 -38.69
C LEU A 45 4.66 -27.57 -37.74
N VAL A 46 4.26 -28.82 -37.51
CA VAL A 46 3.17 -29.12 -36.56
C VAL A 46 3.55 -28.67 -35.14
N MET A 47 4.80 -28.86 -34.73
CA MET A 47 5.28 -28.43 -33.42
C MET A 47 5.28 -26.90 -33.27
N SER A 48 5.66 -26.13 -34.30
CA SER A 48 5.62 -24.67 -34.23
C SER A 48 4.19 -24.16 -34.05
N PHE A 49 3.24 -24.69 -34.83
CA PHE A 49 1.82 -24.35 -34.67
C PHE A 49 1.28 -24.73 -33.28
N ALA A 50 1.70 -25.87 -32.74
CA ALA A 50 1.28 -26.29 -31.39
C ALA A 50 1.82 -25.35 -30.29
N LEU A 51 3.07 -24.90 -30.42
CA LEU A 51 3.65 -23.91 -29.50
C LEU A 51 2.94 -22.56 -29.60
N ASP A 52 2.69 -22.08 -30.82
CA ASP A 52 1.99 -20.81 -31.04
C ASP A 52 0.58 -20.85 -30.46
N ALA A 53 -0.19 -21.91 -30.71
CA ALA A 53 -1.53 -22.08 -30.15
C ALA A 53 -1.52 -22.15 -28.61
N MET A 54 -0.52 -22.81 -28.03
CA MET A 54 -0.36 -22.88 -26.57
C MET A 54 0.01 -21.52 -25.97
N LEU A 55 0.88 -20.76 -26.63
CA LEU A 55 1.26 -19.41 -26.21
C LEU A 55 0.07 -18.46 -26.33
N GLU A 56 -0.64 -18.47 -27.46
CA GLU A 56 -1.82 -17.64 -27.69
C GLU A 56 -2.93 -17.96 -26.68
N GLY A 57 -3.15 -19.25 -26.37
CA GLY A 57 -4.08 -19.67 -25.32
C GLY A 57 -3.72 -19.10 -23.95
N LYS A 58 -2.44 -19.19 -23.56
CA LYS A 58 -1.95 -18.63 -22.28
C LYS A 58 -2.07 -17.10 -22.24
N ILE A 59 -1.71 -16.42 -23.33
CA ILE A 59 -1.82 -14.96 -23.46
C ILE A 59 -3.29 -14.53 -23.32
N ASN A 60 -4.22 -15.23 -23.99
CA ASN A 60 -5.64 -14.88 -23.91
C ASN A 60 -6.22 -15.04 -22.50
N VAL A 61 -5.82 -16.10 -21.77
CA VAL A 61 -6.20 -16.28 -20.37
C VAL A 61 -5.63 -15.14 -19.52
N TYR A 62 -4.34 -14.82 -19.69
CA TYR A 62 -3.69 -13.74 -18.96
C TYR A 62 -4.34 -12.37 -19.24
N VAL A 63 -4.63 -12.05 -20.51
CA VAL A 63 -5.29 -10.80 -20.90
C VAL A 63 -6.69 -10.69 -20.30
N ARG A 64 -7.44 -11.80 -20.27
CA ARG A 64 -8.77 -11.83 -19.61
C ARG A 64 -8.64 -11.61 -18.11
N GLN A 65 -7.73 -12.32 -17.45
CA GLN A 65 -7.50 -12.20 -16.01
C GLN A 65 -7.02 -10.78 -15.65
N ARG A 66 -6.14 -10.18 -16.46
CA ARG A 66 -5.68 -8.80 -16.25
C ARG A 66 -6.83 -7.80 -16.30
N ARG A 67 -7.67 -7.86 -17.34
CA ARG A 67 -8.84 -6.99 -17.44
C ARG A 67 -9.79 -7.17 -16.26
N GLN A 68 -9.99 -8.41 -15.83
CA GLN A 68 -10.83 -8.71 -14.68
C GLN A 68 -10.29 -8.06 -13.41
N VAL A 69 -9.00 -8.16 -13.14
CA VAL A 69 -8.35 -7.48 -12.02
C VAL A 69 -8.47 -5.96 -12.14
N ASP A 70 -8.31 -5.39 -13.34
CA ASP A 70 -8.47 -3.94 -13.55
C ASP A 70 -9.92 -3.46 -13.24
N TYR A 71 -10.94 -4.27 -13.58
CA TYR A 71 -12.32 -3.97 -13.19
C TYR A 71 -12.56 -4.16 -11.69
N LEU A 72 -11.92 -5.15 -11.05
CA LEU A 72 -11.98 -5.32 -9.60
C LEU A 72 -11.39 -4.10 -8.88
N THR A 73 -10.23 -3.60 -9.30
CA THR A 73 -9.64 -2.41 -8.68
C THR A 73 -10.51 -1.17 -8.89
N GLN A 74 -11.10 -0.98 -10.08
CA GLN A 74 -12.09 0.10 -10.31
C GLN A 74 -13.32 -0.01 -9.39
N SER A 75 -13.80 -1.23 -9.14
CA SER A 75 -14.89 -1.46 -8.19
C SER A 75 -14.49 -1.11 -6.75
N GLY A 76 -13.25 -1.43 -6.35
CA GLY A 76 -12.70 -1.07 -5.05
C GLY A 76 -12.55 0.44 -4.88
N ILE A 77 -12.18 1.17 -5.93
CA ILE A 77 -12.17 2.63 -5.93
C ILE A 77 -13.58 3.18 -5.70
N SER A 78 -14.60 2.62 -6.36
CA SER A 78 -15.99 3.02 -6.15
C SER A 78 -16.46 2.75 -4.71
N ILE A 79 -16.03 1.64 -4.10
CA ILE A 79 -16.28 1.34 -2.69
C ILE A 79 -15.59 2.38 -1.80
N ALA A 80 -14.32 2.71 -2.08
CA ALA A 80 -13.57 3.69 -1.31
C ALA A 80 -14.21 5.08 -1.35
N GLU A 81 -14.65 5.53 -2.53
CA GLU A 81 -15.37 6.79 -2.68
C GLU A 81 -16.69 6.80 -1.89
N MET A 82 -17.46 5.72 -1.95
CA MET A 82 -18.68 5.58 -1.17
C MET A 82 -18.43 5.67 0.33
N LEU A 83 -17.38 5.00 0.83
CA LEU A 83 -16.99 5.08 2.24
C LEU A 83 -16.62 6.52 2.63
N LEU A 84 -15.76 7.18 1.84
CA LEU A 84 -15.31 8.56 2.10
C LEU A 84 -16.46 9.59 2.08
N LEU A 85 -17.47 9.39 1.24
CA LEU A 85 -18.60 10.31 1.14
C LEU A 85 -19.66 10.08 2.24
N SER A 86 -19.78 8.86 2.76
CA SER A 86 -20.87 8.49 3.66
C SER A 86 -20.47 8.25 5.12
N TYR A 87 -19.17 8.11 5.43
CA TYR A 87 -18.74 7.70 6.77
C TYR A 87 -19.20 8.64 7.90
N LYS A 88 -19.22 9.96 7.65
CA LYS A 88 -19.63 10.95 8.66
C LYS A 88 -21.10 10.80 9.10
N ASN A 89 -21.94 10.19 8.26
CA ASN A 89 -23.37 10.03 8.50
C ASN A 89 -23.71 8.64 9.08
N ALA A 90 -22.72 7.75 9.24
CA ALA A 90 -22.96 6.43 9.79
C ALA A 90 -23.30 6.49 11.29
N SER A 91 -24.34 5.76 11.70
CA SER A 91 -24.77 5.62 13.08
C SER A 91 -25.06 4.16 13.36
N SER A 92 -24.67 3.69 14.55
CA SER A 92 -24.95 2.33 15.02
C SER A 92 -26.41 2.14 15.47
N SER A 93 -27.27 3.14 15.32
CA SER A 93 -28.66 3.11 15.79
C SER A 93 -29.49 2.04 15.08
N SER A 94 -29.67 0.91 15.76
CA SER A 94 -30.71 -0.08 15.56
C SER A 94 -32.06 0.47 16.01
N THR A 95 -32.67 1.38 15.24
CA THR A 95 -34.08 1.72 15.48
C THR A 95 -34.97 0.70 14.79
N SER A 96 -35.13 -0.47 15.40
CA SER A 96 -36.31 -1.31 15.20
C SER A 96 -37.51 -0.68 15.92
N SER A 97 -37.94 0.51 15.48
CA SER A 97 -39.25 1.06 15.87
C SER A 97 -40.24 0.88 14.73
N SER A 98 -40.67 -0.37 14.53
CA SER A 98 -41.98 -0.63 13.95
C SER A 98 -43.06 -0.24 14.97
N ALA A 99 -43.31 1.07 15.10
CA ALA A 99 -44.55 1.59 15.66
C ALA A 99 -45.54 1.78 14.49
N PRO A 100 -46.68 1.06 14.47
CA PRO A 100 -47.67 1.25 13.40
C PRO A 100 -48.48 2.51 13.70
N GLY A 101 -48.20 3.59 12.96
CA GLY A 101 -49.13 4.72 12.84
C GLY A 101 -48.49 6.10 12.93
N ALA A 102 -48.01 6.62 11.79
CA ALA A 102 -48.04 8.04 11.48
C ALA A 102 -47.79 8.21 9.98
N GLU A 103 -48.82 8.60 9.23
CA GLU A 103 -48.70 9.04 7.85
C GLU A 103 -47.97 10.39 7.80
N GLY A 104 -47.02 10.53 6.87
CA GLY A 104 -46.53 11.84 6.42
C GLY A 104 -45.05 12.11 6.69
N GLY A 105 -44.20 11.63 5.78
CA GLY A 105 -42.80 12.04 5.69
C GLY A 105 -42.03 11.11 4.77
N GLN A 106 -41.61 11.60 3.59
CA GLN A 106 -40.68 10.91 2.69
C GLN A 106 -39.28 10.94 3.31
N GLY A 107 -39.07 10.11 4.33
CA GLY A 107 -37.75 9.75 4.84
C GLY A 107 -37.19 8.61 4.00
N VAL A 108 -35.95 8.76 3.54
CA VAL A 108 -35.18 7.69 2.90
C VAL A 108 -35.13 6.51 3.88
N ALA A 109 -35.55 5.33 3.43
CA ALA A 109 -35.52 4.13 4.26
C ALA A 109 -34.10 3.88 4.77
N GLU A 110 -33.93 3.82 6.10
CA GLU A 110 -32.68 3.38 6.72
C GLU A 110 -32.44 1.91 6.35
N ASP A 111 -31.33 1.65 5.65
CA ASP A 111 -30.88 0.32 5.24
C ASP A 111 -30.62 -0.54 6.49
N VAL A 112 -31.53 -1.47 6.78
CA VAL A 112 -31.45 -2.40 7.92
C VAL A 112 -30.24 -3.35 7.82
N ASP A 113 -29.56 -3.41 6.68
CA ASP A 113 -28.31 -4.17 6.47
C ASP A 113 -27.31 -3.36 5.63
N ASP A 114 -26.89 -2.17 6.09
CA ASP A 114 -25.72 -1.51 5.49
C ASP A 114 -24.48 -2.38 5.72
N LYS A 115 -24.15 -3.20 4.72
CA LYS A 115 -22.98 -4.10 4.73
C LYS A 115 -21.65 -3.38 4.97
N TRP A 116 -21.61 -2.06 4.79
CA TRP A 116 -20.42 -1.23 4.98
C TRP A 116 -20.43 -0.48 6.31
N LEU A 117 -21.44 -0.67 7.17
CA LEU A 117 -21.61 0.08 8.41
C LEU A 117 -20.36 0.04 9.28
N GLN A 118 -19.77 -1.15 9.48
CA GLN A 118 -18.56 -1.28 10.31
C GLN A 118 -17.39 -0.47 9.74
N ALA A 119 -17.12 -0.59 8.44
CA ALA A 119 -16.07 0.17 7.78
C ALA A 119 -16.32 1.69 7.85
N LYS A 120 -17.59 2.14 7.77
CA LYS A 120 -17.94 3.56 7.95
C LYS A 120 -17.69 4.03 9.38
N LEU A 121 -18.07 3.25 10.39
CA LEU A 121 -17.85 3.56 11.80
C LEU A 121 -16.35 3.59 12.13
N ASP A 122 -15.56 2.64 11.61
CA ASP A 122 -14.11 2.67 11.78
C ASP A 122 -13.49 3.91 11.11
N LEU A 123 -13.95 4.28 9.90
CA LEU A 123 -13.43 5.45 9.19
C LEU A 123 -13.65 6.76 9.93
N GLN A 124 -14.70 6.87 10.75
CA GLN A 124 -14.90 8.03 11.63
C GLN A 124 -13.73 8.25 12.58
N HIS A 125 -13.00 7.19 12.90
CA HIS A 125 -11.91 7.19 13.87
C HIS A 125 -10.51 7.09 13.26
N GLY A 126 -10.38 7.00 11.92
CA GLY A 126 -9.07 7.14 11.26
C GLY A 126 -8.72 6.08 10.24
N SER A 127 -9.38 4.92 10.27
CA SER A 127 -9.09 3.87 9.28
C SER A 127 -10.29 2.99 9.02
N ALA A 128 -10.34 2.42 7.82
CA ALA A 128 -11.34 1.45 7.44
C ALA A 128 -10.74 0.37 6.57
N ARG A 129 -11.19 -0.85 6.77
CA ARG A 129 -10.75 -2.00 6.00
C ARG A 129 -11.96 -2.79 5.52
N VAL A 130 -12.01 -2.99 4.22
CA VAL A 130 -12.85 -3.97 3.55
C VAL A 130 -11.96 -5.15 3.22
N ASP A 131 -12.13 -6.23 3.98
CA ASP A 131 -11.49 -7.50 3.69
C ASP A 131 -11.99 -8.08 2.36
N ALA A 132 -11.27 -9.07 1.84
CA ALA A 132 -11.46 -9.69 0.53
C ALA A 132 -12.93 -9.85 0.13
N TYR A 133 -13.44 -8.88 -0.63
CA TYR A 133 -14.82 -8.78 -1.05
C TYR A 133 -14.97 -9.39 -2.44
N ALA A 134 -15.77 -10.46 -2.53
CA ALA A 134 -16.18 -11.02 -3.81
C ALA A 134 -17.33 -10.20 -4.38
N VAL A 135 -17.10 -9.50 -5.50
CA VAL A 135 -18.12 -8.71 -6.19
C VAL A 135 -19.26 -9.61 -6.69
N GLU A 136 -18.95 -10.84 -7.08
CA GLU A 136 -19.89 -11.90 -7.40
C GLU A 136 -19.72 -13.06 -6.41
N PRO A 137 -20.45 -13.09 -5.28
CA PRO A 137 -20.29 -14.12 -4.25
C PRO A 137 -20.57 -15.54 -4.74
N ASP A 138 -21.39 -15.68 -5.78
CA ASP A 138 -21.72 -16.94 -6.44
C ASP A 138 -20.58 -17.47 -7.35
N LYS A 139 -19.58 -16.62 -7.66
CA LYS A 139 -18.44 -16.94 -8.53
C LYS A 139 -17.13 -16.46 -7.91
N PRO A 140 -16.65 -17.09 -6.82
CA PRO A 140 -15.41 -16.70 -6.15
C PRO A 140 -14.17 -16.82 -7.04
N GLU A 141 -14.22 -17.64 -8.10
CA GLU A 141 -13.19 -17.71 -9.14
C GLU A 141 -13.00 -16.37 -9.87
N ASN A 142 -13.96 -15.46 -9.78
CA ASN A 142 -13.88 -14.14 -10.38
C ASN A 142 -12.98 -13.17 -9.62
N GLY A 143 -12.42 -13.60 -8.49
CA GLY A 143 -11.50 -12.81 -7.70
C GLY A 143 -12.18 -11.94 -6.66
N VAL A 144 -11.35 -11.23 -5.91
CA VAL A 144 -11.75 -10.42 -4.75
C VAL A 144 -11.11 -9.04 -4.84
N VAL A 145 -11.73 -8.08 -4.17
CA VAL A 145 -11.18 -6.75 -3.98
C VAL A 145 -11.05 -6.47 -2.49
N SER A 146 -9.92 -5.92 -2.07
CA SER A 146 -9.73 -5.37 -0.74
C SER A 146 -9.52 -3.86 -0.83
N VAL A 147 -10.06 -3.15 0.15
CA VAL A 147 -9.95 -1.69 0.25
C VAL A 147 -9.47 -1.34 1.65
N GLU A 148 -8.40 -0.58 1.73
CA GLU A 148 -7.89 -0.02 2.98
C GLU A 148 -7.86 1.50 2.82
N ILE A 149 -8.47 2.19 3.78
CA ILE A 149 -8.47 3.64 3.88
C ILE A 149 -7.86 3.99 5.23
N THR A 150 -6.88 4.88 5.24
CA THR A 150 -6.30 5.44 6.46
C THR A 150 -6.28 6.96 6.35
N SER A 151 -6.33 7.65 7.49
CA SER A 151 -5.92 9.05 7.55
C SER A 151 -4.52 9.15 6.95
N ALA A 152 -4.30 10.04 5.98
CA ALA A 152 -2.95 10.38 5.52
C ALA A 152 -2.36 11.54 6.35
N ASP A 153 -3.23 12.34 6.96
CA ASP A 153 -2.83 13.37 7.91
C ASP A 153 -2.72 12.85 9.33
N ALA A 154 -1.93 13.56 10.13
CA ALA A 154 -1.73 13.27 11.56
C ALA A 154 -1.12 11.87 11.85
N ASN A 155 -0.70 11.09 10.86
CA ASN A 155 0.15 9.90 11.11
C ASN A 155 1.58 10.28 11.49
N LYS A 156 1.98 11.49 11.10
CA LYS A 156 3.28 12.13 11.30
C LYS A 156 3.05 13.60 11.62
N TRP A 157 4.06 14.24 12.19
CA TRP A 157 3.98 15.66 12.52
C TRP A 157 3.94 16.51 11.25
N PRO A 158 2.96 17.41 11.10
CA PRO A 158 2.89 18.31 9.97
C PRO A 158 3.94 19.40 10.12
N ILE A 159 5.08 19.20 9.46
CA ILE A 159 6.29 20.02 9.63
C ILE A 159 6.01 21.51 9.41
N ASN A 160 5.20 21.86 8.40
CA ASN A 160 4.81 23.24 8.08
C ASN A 160 3.95 23.93 9.15
N LEU A 161 3.44 23.20 10.14
CA LEU A 161 2.70 23.77 11.28
C LEU A 161 3.57 23.89 12.54
N LEU A 162 4.81 23.40 12.51
CA LEU A 162 5.78 23.52 13.61
C LEU A 162 6.46 24.89 13.58
N VAL A 163 5.65 25.93 13.77
CA VAL A 163 6.11 27.30 13.97
C VAL A 163 6.63 27.49 15.39
N LYS A 164 7.61 28.38 15.55
CA LYS A 164 8.28 28.64 16.84
C LYS A 164 7.30 28.88 17.99
N GLY A 165 7.51 28.15 19.08
CA GLY A 165 6.73 28.26 20.31
C GLY A 165 6.66 26.93 21.08
N ASP A 166 6.17 26.99 22.31
CA ASP A 166 6.24 25.89 23.29
C ASP A 166 5.79 24.52 22.75
N ILE A 167 4.72 24.47 21.95
CA ILE A 167 4.21 23.22 21.37
C ILE A 167 5.23 22.62 20.38
N ALA A 168 5.75 23.42 19.46
CA ALA A 168 6.70 22.96 18.45
C ALA A 168 8.05 22.62 19.07
N ASP A 169 8.51 23.42 20.04
CA ASP A 169 9.79 23.21 20.74
C ASP A 169 9.81 21.83 21.42
N ARG A 170 8.72 21.45 22.09
CA ARG A 170 8.59 20.15 22.73
C ARG A 170 8.54 18.98 21.75
N ILE A 171 7.85 19.16 20.62
CA ILE A 171 7.81 18.14 19.56
C ILE A 171 9.20 17.93 18.99
N TRP A 172 9.93 19.02 18.69
CA TRP A 172 11.30 18.95 18.22
C TRP A 172 12.22 18.29 19.23
N GLU A 173 12.19 18.70 20.50
CA GLU A 173 12.97 18.08 21.57
C GLU A 173 12.72 16.57 21.64
N ASN A 174 11.46 16.14 21.63
CA ASN A 174 11.10 14.73 21.70
C ASN A 174 11.57 13.94 20.48
N ILE A 175 11.42 14.48 19.27
CA ILE A 175 11.90 13.83 18.04
C ILE A 175 13.44 13.71 18.08
N LEU A 176 14.13 14.79 18.42
CA LEU A 176 15.60 14.82 18.43
C LEU A 176 16.19 13.91 19.52
N ASN A 177 15.52 13.79 20.67
CA ASN A 177 15.85 12.81 21.69
C ASN A 177 15.57 11.37 21.23
N ALA A 178 14.42 11.14 20.58
CA ALA A 178 14.03 9.80 20.10
C ALA A 178 15.00 9.25 19.04
N ILE A 179 15.53 10.10 18.16
CA ILE A 179 16.55 9.68 17.18
C ILE A 179 17.96 9.56 17.77
N GLY A 180 18.16 10.00 19.02
CA GLY A 180 19.46 10.01 19.69
C GLY A 180 20.42 11.13 19.24
N LEU A 181 19.89 12.28 18.80
CA LEU A 181 20.72 13.43 18.43
C LEU A 181 21.30 14.09 19.70
N PRO A 182 22.64 14.21 19.84
CA PRO A 182 23.23 14.89 20.99
C PRO A 182 22.77 16.35 21.10
N MET A 183 22.57 16.81 22.34
CA MET A 183 22.06 18.15 22.67
C MET A 183 22.82 19.28 21.97
N GLU A 184 24.13 19.12 21.76
CA GLU A 184 24.99 20.11 21.09
C GLU A 184 24.59 20.42 19.63
N TYR A 185 23.84 19.53 18.98
CA TYR A 185 23.35 19.74 17.61
C TYR A 185 21.87 20.16 17.55
N GLN A 186 21.13 20.04 18.66
CA GLN A 186 19.68 20.21 18.63
C GLN A 186 19.27 21.68 18.39
N GLU A 187 19.90 22.63 19.08
CA GLU A 187 19.64 24.07 18.93
C GLU A 187 19.86 24.53 17.48
N GLU A 188 20.96 24.11 16.84
CA GLU A 188 21.24 24.46 15.44
C GLU A 188 20.17 23.95 14.46
N VAL A 189 19.68 22.72 14.67
CA VAL A 189 18.65 22.13 13.81
C VAL A 189 17.31 22.86 13.98
N VAL A 190 16.90 23.15 15.21
CA VAL A 190 15.60 23.77 15.51
C VAL A 190 15.59 25.25 15.13
N ASP A 191 16.63 26.02 15.49
CA ASP A 191 16.74 27.43 15.12
C ASP A 191 16.76 27.60 13.60
N SER A 192 17.53 26.77 12.89
CA SER A 192 17.62 26.84 11.42
C SER A 192 16.32 26.39 10.74
N TRP A 193 15.53 25.50 11.35
CA TRP A 193 14.20 25.16 10.86
C TRP A 193 13.25 26.36 10.96
N TYR A 194 13.28 27.09 12.08
CA TYR A 194 12.43 28.26 12.27
C TYR A 194 12.72 29.36 11.25
N ASP A 195 13.99 29.70 11.04
CA ASP A 195 14.38 30.69 10.03
C ASP A 195 14.08 30.19 8.59
N TRP A 196 14.13 28.88 8.35
CA TRP A 196 13.75 28.34 7.04
C TRP A 196 12.24 28.48 6.75
N LEU A 197 11.41 28.42 7.79
CA LEU A 197 9.95 28.42 7.69
C LEU A 197 9.35 29.82 7.77
N ASP A 198 9.85 30.67 8.65
CA ASP A 198 9.24 31.98 8.90
C ASP A 198 9.45 32.94 7.73
N ALA A 199 8.65 34.00 7.68
CA ALA A 199 8.67 34.91 6.53
C ALA A 199 9.66 36.07 6.67
N ASP A 200 10.32 36.18 7.82
CA ASP A 200 11.19 37.31 8.09
C ASP A 200 12.63 37.02 7.64
N GLY A 201 13.60 37.73 8.21
CA GLY A 201 15.01 37.60 7.82
C GLY A 201 15.90 37.74 9.04
N THR A 202 15.36 37.43 10.21
CA THR A 202 15.96 37.63 11.52
C THR A 202 16.42 36.28 12.03
N VAL A 203 17.73 36.08 12.05
CA VAL A 203 18.32 34.85 12.57
C VAL A 203 17.79 34.50 13.97
N THR A 204 17.19 33.33 14.08
CA THR A 204 16.67 32.79 15.35
C THR A 204 17.81 32.32 16.23
N GLY A 205 17.71 32.67 17.52
CA GLY A 205 18.56 32.13 18.57
C GLY A 205 20.02 32.52 18.35
N ARG A 206 20.92 31.55 18.51
CA ARG A 206 22.37 31.72 18.26
C ARG A 206 22.84 30.93 17.06
N SER A 207 22.04 29.97 16.62
CA SER A 207 22.48 28.94 15.69
C SER A 207 21.66 28.89 14.41
N GLY A 208 20.65 29.76 14.26
CA GLY A 208 19.82 29.89 13.07
C GLY A 208 20.59 30.28 11.79
N ALA A 209 19.85 30.37 10.69
CA ALA A 209 20.38 30.68 9.38
C ALA A 209 19.33 31.27 8.44
N GLU A 210 19.68 32.43 7.91
CA GLU A 210 18.93 33.20 6.93
C GLU A 210 19.70 33.29 5.61
N ASP A 211 19.22 34.11 4.66
CA ASP A 211 19.85 34.34 3.36
C ASP A 211 21.36 34.62 3.44
N GLU A 212 21.83 35.37 4.45
CA GLU A 212 23.27 35.66 4.62
C GLU A 212 24.13 34.39 4.75
N TYR A 213 23.62 33.35 5.43
CA TYR A 213 24.32 32.07 5.53
C TYR A 213 24.25 31.30 4.20
N TYR A 214 23.06 31.20 3.59
CA TYR A 214 22.86 30.39 2.39
C TYR A 214 23.52 30.99 1.13
N ASP A 215 23.67 32.31 1.07
CA ASP A 215 24.43 33.01 0.03
C ASP A 215 25.93 32.75 0.10
N GLY A 216 26.44 32.41 1.29
CA GLY A 216 27.84 32.10 1.52
C GLY A 216 28.27 30.69 1.09
N LEU A 217 27.33 29.83 0.68
CA LEU A 217 27.62 28.44 0.29
C LEU A 217 28.31 28.35 -1.07
N ASP A 218 29.05 27.25 -1.32
CA ASP A 218 29.68 26.97 -2.63
C ASP A 218 28.69 27.02 -3.80
N LYS A 219 27.44 26.63 -3.53
CA LYS A 219 26.29 26.76 -4.44
C LYS A 219 25.23 27.56 -3.71
N PRO A 220 25.23 28.90 -3.85
CA PRO A 220 24.29 29.77 -3.16
C PRO A 220 22.84 29.44 -3.48
N TYR A 221 21.99 29.57 -2.47
CA TYR A 221 20.54 29.61 -2.57
C TYR A 221 20.00 30.51 -1.45
N GLN A 222 18.70 30.77 -1.46
CA GLN A 222 18.04 31.60 -0.44
C GLN A 222 17.27 30.68 0.52
N ALA A 223 17.03 31.17 1.73
CA ALA A 223 16.09 30.55 2.64
C ALA A 223 14.69 30.49 1.98
N ARG A 224 13.88 29.50 2.36
CA ARG A 224 12.57 29.27 1.74
C ARG A 224 11.57 30.35 2.12
N ASN A 225 11.67 30.84 3.34
CA ASN A 225 10.81 31.81 4.02
C ASN A 225 9.33 31.47 3.89
N GLY A 226 9.01 30.20 4.11
CA GLY A 226 7.66 29.68 3.97
C GLY A 226 7.56 28.16 3.98
N PRO A 227 6.35 27.61 3.74
CA PRO A 227 6.10 26.18 3.83
C PRO A 227 6.88 25.40 2.76
N ILE A 228 7.45 24.27 3.19
CA ILE A 228 8.15 23.33 2.33
C ILE A 228 7.15 22.45 1.57
N SER A 229 7.50 22.14 0.32
CA SER A 229 6.68 21.32 -0.57
C SER A 229 7.06 19.83 -0.55
N SER A 230 8.12 19.49 0.16
CA SER A 230 8.58 18.12 0.37
C SER A 230 9.43 18.04 1.63
N VAL A 231 9.28 16.97 2.41
CA VAL A 231 10.15 16.67 3.57
C VAL A 231 11.64 16.63 3.18
N GLY A 232 11.97 16.28 1.93
CA GLY A 232 13.35 16.29 1.43
C GLY A 232 14.05 17.65 1.48
N GLU A 233 13.28 18.75 1.53
CA GLU A 233 13.83 20.10 1.64
C GLU A 233 14.61 20.32 2.96
N LEU A 234 14.33 19.51 3.99
CA LEU A 234 15.09 19.52 5.26
C LEU A 234 16.59 19.26 5.05
N GLU A 235 17.01 18.56 3.98
CA GLU A 235 18.44 18.36 3.66
C GLU A 235 19.16 19.64 3.23
N MET A 236 18.44 20.73 2.97
CA MET A 236 18.99 22.03 2.59
C MET A 236 19.22 22.95 3.79
N ILE A 237 18.68 22.61 4.94
CA ILE A 237 18.70 23.47 6.13
C ILE A 237 20.03 23.29 6.86
N LYS A 238 20.62 24.40 7.31
CA LYS A 238 21.83 24.38 8.15
C LYS A 238 21.65 23.44 9.34
N GLY A 239 22.71 22.74 9.70
CA GLY A 239 22.71 21.76 10.78
C GLY A 239 22.33 20.35 10.30
N ILE A 240 21.37 20.24 9.39
CA ILE A 240 20.96 18.97 8.77
C ILE A 240 21.80 18.69 7.52
N ARG A 241 22.01 19.71 6.69
CA ARG A 241 22.76 19.63 5.41
C ARG A 241 24.16 19.06 5.58
N GLU A 242 24.87 19.50 6.60
CA GLU A 242 26.24 19.09 6.91
C GLU A 242 26.28 17.68 7.53
N ARG A 243 25.13 17.19 8.01
CA ARG A 243 25.00 15.95 8.77
C ARG A 243 23.84 15.10 8.22
N PRO A 244 23.96 14.49 7.02
CA PRO A 244 22.87 13.73 6.40
C PRO A 244 22.30 12.58 7.23
N ALA A 245 23.07 12.08 8.21
CA ALA A 245 22.62 11.09 9.18
C ALA A 245 21.43 11.59 10.02
N ILE A 246 21.31 12.90 10.30
CA ILE A 246 20.15 13.49 10.99
C ILE A 246 18.89 13.26 10.16
N PHE A 247 18.94 13.56 8.86
CA PHE A 247 17.80 13.42 7.96
C PHE A 247 17.43 11.95 7.70
N SER A 248 18.40 11.14 7.24
CA SER A 248 18.14 9.79 6.75
C SER A 248 18.35 8.67 7.77
N GLY A 249 18.95 8.96 8.92
CA GLY A 249 19.51 7.96 9.83
C GLY A 249 20.91 7.52 9.38
N GLY A 250 21.70 6.99 10.31
CA GLY A 250 23.06 6.57 10.03
C GLY A 250 24.02 6.80 11.19
N VAL A 251 25.30 6.96 10.87
CA VAL A 251 26.34 7.33 11.83
C VAL A 251 26.63 8.82 11.68
N LEU A 252 26.47 9.58 12.76
CA LEU A 252 26.64 11.04 12.76
C LEU A 252 28.12 11.45 12.59
N ASN A 253 29.02 10.68 13.19
CA ASN A 253 30.48 10.88 13.21
C ASN A 253 31.20 9.71 12.50
N PRO A 254 31.05 9.57 11.17
CA PRO A 254 31.58 8.41 10.42
C PRO A 254 33.11 8.28 10.47
N GLU A 255 33.82 9.36 10.77
CA GLU A 255 35.27 9.40 10.97
C GLU A 255 35.73 8.69 12.24
N GLU A 256 34.83 8.48 13.22
CA GLU A 256 35.14 7.74 14.44
C GLU A 256 35.35 6.25 14.12
N LYS A 257 36.55 5.74 14.44
CA LYS A 257 36.96 4.36 14.14
C LYS A 257 36.34 3.36 15.10
N SER A 258 36.10 3.76 16.35
CA SER A 258 35.50 2.93 17.37
C SER A 258 33.99 2.87 17.17
N LYS A 259 33.47 1.70 16.76
CA LYS A 259 32.01 1.46 16.65
C LYS A 259 31.22 1.77 17.92
N LYS A 260 31.87 1.73 19.09
CA LYS A 260 31.23 2.05 20.38
C LYS A 260 31.12 3.56 20.65
N ALA A 261 31.97 4.36 20.03
CA ALA A 261 31.96 5.82 20.14
C ALA A 261 31.22 6.48 18.95
N GLN A 262 30.80 5.69 17.97
CA GLN A 262 29.93 6.15 16.90
C GLN A 262 28.54 6.49 17.45
N ILE A 263 28.11 7.72 17.18
CA ILE A 263 26.77 8.21 17.48
C ILE A 263 25.87 7.74 16.34
N ARG A 264 24.86 6.92 16.69
CA ARG A 264 23.94 6.34 15.71
C ARG A 264 22.60 7.04 15.78
N ILE A 265 22.19 7.62 14.65
CA ILE A 265 20.86 8.19 14.46
C ILE A 265 19.98 7.10 13.87
N GLN A 266 18.92 6.71 14.58
CA GLN A 266 17.97 5.72 14.09
C GLN A 266 16.58 5.85 14.73
N PRO A 267 15.51 6.04 13.93
CA PRO A 267 15.52 6.42 12.52
C PRO A 267 16.03 7.88 12.33
N GLY A 268 16.14 8.35 11.08
CA GLY A 268 16.37 9.79 10.83
C GLY A 268 15.06 10.61 10.93
N ILE A 269 15.17 11.94 11.04
CA ILE A 269 14.01 12.83 11.27
C ILE A 269 12.93 12.73 10.19
N LYS A 270 13.28 12.34 8.95
CA LYS A 270 12.30 12.17 7.87
C LYS A 270 11.20 11.14 8.17
N ALA A 271 11.44 10.25 9.14
CA ALA A 271 10.46 9.26 9.55
C ALA A 271 9.26 9.89 10.27
N PHE A 272 9.43 11.04 10.92
CA PHE A 272 8.44 11.61 11.83
C PHE A 272 7.62 12.75 11.22
N PHE A 273 7.98 13.22 10.02
CA PHE A 273 7.39 14.38 9.39
C PHE A 273 6.60 14.05 8.13
N ASP A 274 5.52 14.81 7.91
CA ASP A 274 4.83 14.94 6.64
C ASP A 274 4.55 16.43 6.38
N ILE A 275 4.27 16.78 5.12
CA ILE A 275 3.85 18.12 4.70
C ILE A 275 2.34 18.32 4.83
N TYR A 276 1.58 17.23 5.00
CA TYR A 276 0.13 17.25 5.16
C TYR A 276 -0.31 17.33 6.62
N GLY A 277 -1.27 18.21 6.90
CA GLY A 277 -1.97 18.28 8.18
C GLY A 277 -2.68 19.61 8.37
N GLU A 278 -3.73 19.63 9.19
CA GLU A 278 -4.50 20.84 9.51
C GLU A 278 -4.29 21.27 10.97
N THR A 279 -3.79 20.37 11.83
CA THR A 279 -3.49 20.67 13.24
C THR A 279 -2.18 20.00 13.68
N VAL A 280 -1.53 20.56 14.71
CA VAL A 280 -0.33 19.98 15.33
C VAL A 280 -0.73 18.84 16.28
N LYS A 281 -1.30 17.78 15.72
CA LYS A 281 -1.78 16.60 16.46
C LYS A 281 -1.46 15.32 15.69
N ILE A 282 -1.29 14.25 16.45
CA ILE A 282 -1.10 12.89 15.96
C ILE A 282 -2.37 12.07 16.16
N ASN A 283 -2.82 11.41 15.10
CA ASN A 283 -3.97 10.51 15.18
C ASN A 283 -3.53 9.20 15.86
N VAL A 284 -3.99 9.00 17.10
CA VAL A 284 -3.63 7.85 17.91
C VAL A 284 -4.08 6.52 17.30
N ASN A 285 -5.08 6.54 16.42
CA ASN A 285 -5.64 5.34 15.80
C ASN A 285 -4.85 4.87 14.57
N SER A 286 -4.04 5.73 13.97
CA SER A 286 -3.31 5.44 12.73
C SER A 286 -1.80 5.66 12.81
N ALA A 287 -1.31 6.44 13.77
CA ALA A 287 0.12 6.70 13.93
C ALA A 287 0.95 5.43 14.18
N GLU A 288 2.17 5.43 13.65
CA GLU A 288 3.17 4.37 13.86
C GLU A 288 3.79 4.47 15.26
N PRO A 289 4.30 3.35 15.82
CA PRO A 289 4.90 3.35 17.16
C PRO A 289 6.02 4.38 17.31
N GLU A 290 6.85 4.53 16.28
CA GLU A 290 7.94 5.50 16.24
C GLU A 290 7.45 6.93 16.37
N VAL A 291 6.29 7.27 15.79
CA VAL A 291 5.72 8.62 15.92
C VAL A 291 5.06 8.80 17.29
N LEU A 292 4.36 7.79 17.80
CA LEU A 292 3.72 7.84 19.12
C LEU A 292 4.72 8.13 20.25
N VAL A 293 5.93 7.54 20.20
CA VAL A 293 6.98 7.78 21.20
C VAL A 293 7.63 9.18 21.10
N THR A 294 7.17 10.04 20.20
CA THR A 294 7.56 11.46 20.15
C THR A 294 6.46 12.39 20.67
N VAL A 295 5.26 11.87 20.92
CA VAL A 295 4.15 12.64 21.47
C VAL A 295 4.48 13.03 22.91
N PRO A 296 4.47 14.33 23.25
CA PRO A 296 4.77 14.75 24.62
C PRO A 296 3.80 14.12 25.63
N GLY A 297 4.34 13.52 26.70
CA GLY A 297 3.61 12.69 27.65
C GLY A 297 3.59 11.19 27.34
N ILE A 298 3.96 10.78 26.11
CA ILE A 298 4.24 9.39 25.72
C ILE A 298 5.74 9.22 25.43
N ASP A 299 6.48 10.32 25.32
CA ASP A 299 7.85 10.35 24.86
C ASP A 299 8.79 9.46 25.66
N GLY A 300 9.61 8.68 24.94
CA GLY A 300 10.50 7.69 25.55
C GLY A 300 9.81 6.45 26.16
N ASP A 301 8.47 6.43 26.27
CA ASP A 301 7.72 5.28 26.79
C ASP A 301 7.22 4.37 25.65
N SER A 302 8.14 3.55 25.15
CA SER A 302 7.80 2.53 24.15
C SER A 302 6.80 1.49 24.67
N LEU A 303 6.68 1.29 25.98
CA LEU A 303 5.70 0.34 26.54
C LEU A 303 4.29 0.92 26.42
N LEU A 304 4.12 2.19 26.76
CA LEU A 304 2.85 2.90 26.60
C LEU A 304 2.43 2.99 25.12
N ALA A 305 3.34 3.39 24.22
CA ALA A 305 3.06 3.44 22.79
C ALA A 305 2.62 2.07 22.24
N ASN A 306 3.29 0.98 22.64
CA ASN A 306 2.90 -0.37 22.23
C ASN A 306 1.56 -0.79 22.86
N ALA A 307 1.28 -0.43 24.11
CA ALA A 307 -0.01 -0.71 24.75
C ALA A 307 -1.17 -0.02 24.01
N ILE A 308 -0.97 1.21 23.56
CA ILE A 308 -1.94 1.95 22.73
C ILE A 308 -2.20 1.21 21.40
N ILE A 309 -1.13 0.76 20.74
CA ILE A 309 -1.24 0.04 19.47
C ILE A 309 -1.93 -1.32 19.63
N GLU A 310 -1.61 -2.07 20.67
CA GLU A 310 -2.24 -3.36 20.93
C GLU A 310 -3.71 -3.20 21.30
N GLU A 311 -4.05 -2.18 22.10
CA GLU A 311 -5.44 -1.90 22.47
C GLU A 311 -6.27 -1.45 21.25
N ARG A 312 -5.78 -0.57 20.36
CA ARG A 312 -6.54 -0.20 19.15
C ARG A 312 -6.73 -1.36 18.16
N LYS A 313 -5.86 -2.37 18.20
CA LYS A 313 -5.97 -3.59 17.35
C LYS A 313 -6.92 -4.62 17.93
N THR A 314 -6.89 -4.81 19.25
CA THR A 314 -7.58 -5.93 19.92
C THR A 314 -8.89 -5.49 20.58
N GLY A 315 -8.99 -4.23 21.01
CA GLY A 315 -10.08 -3.71 21.81
C GLY A 315 -10.28 -4.49 23.12
N ALA A 316 -9.21 -5.08 23.68
CA ALA A 316 -9.30 -6.02 24.79
C ALA A 316 -9.92 -5.40 26.06
N ASN A 317 -9.73 -4.10 26.27
CA ASN A 317 -10.24 -3.37 27.43
C ASN A 317 -11.52 -2.57 27.13
N ARG A 318 -12.16 -2.81 25.99
CA ARG A 318 -13.43 -2.17 25.64
C ARG A 318 -14.55 -2.58 26.61
N ILE A 319 -15.27 -1.58 27.14
CA ILE A 319 -16.51 -1.79 27.88
C ILE A 319 -17.68 -1.71 26.89
N THR A 320 -18.11 -2.85 26.33
CA THR A 320 -19.25 -2.89 25.40
C THR A 320 -20.57 -2.89 26.16
N SER A 321 -21.44 -1.93 25.85
CA SER A 321 -22.82 -1.88 26.37
C SER A 321 -23.78 -2.44 25.32
N GLY A 322 -24.07 -3.75 25.33
CA GLY A 322 -25.01 -4.37 24.38
C GLY A 322 -24.35 -5.07 23.18
N ASP A 323 -25.11 -5.22 22.09
CA ASP A 323 -24.75 -6.04 20.92
C ASP A 323 -23.41 -5.57 20.31
N ALA A 324 -22.36 -6.35 20.56
CA ALA A 324 -20.95 -5.97 20.36
C ALA A 324 -20.52 -5.88 18.88
N SER A 325 -21.47 -6.01 17.95
CA SER A 325 -21.21 -6.21 16.52
C SER A 325 -21.10 -4.91 15.70
N ALA A 326 -21.43 -3.74 16.27
CA ALA A 326 -21.50 -2.48 15.53
C ALA A 326 -20.81 -1.30 16.24
N GLU A 327 -19.66 -1.54 16.86
CA GLU A 327 -18.83 -0.46 17.43
C GLU A 327 -17.36 -0.62 17.07
N SER A 328 -16.74 0.46 16.58
CA SER A 328 -15.32 0.51 16.22
C SER A 328 -14.40 0.09 17.36
N LEU A 329 -13.32 -0.60 17.01
CA LEU A 329 -12.22 -0.91 17.93
C LEU A 329 -11.36 0.33 18.24
N LEU A 330 -11.36 1.32 17.36
CA LEU A 330 -10.55 2.51 17.48
C LEU A 330 -10.99 3.39 18.66
N PHE A 331 -10.08 4.24 19.14
CA PHE A 331 -10.35 5.18 20.22
C PHE A 331 -11.25 6.30 19.72
N LYS A 332 -12.34 6.55 20.43
CA LYS A 332 -13.32 7.58 20.07
C LYS A 332 -12.84 8.99 20.44
N ASP A 333 -12.25 9.10 21.64
CA ASP A 333 -11.78 10.35 22.22
C ASP A 333 -10.77 10.08 23.35
N TRP A 334 -10.33 11.16 24.02
CA TRP A 334 -9.42 11.11 25.15
C TRP A 334 -9.94 10.29 26.33
N SER A 335 -11.24 10.41 26.65
CA SER A 335 -11.84 9.67 27.76
C SER A 335 -11.83 8.17 27.49
N ASP A 336 -12.14 7.78 26.26
CA ASP A 336 -12.14 6.40 25.81
C ASP A 336 -10.73 5.79 25.80
N LEU A 337 -9.74 6.52 25.28
CA LEU A 337 -8.33 6.12 25.35
C LEU A 337 -7.87 5.91 26.81
N ASN A 338 -8.09 6.90 27.67
CA ASN A 338 -7.62 6.86 29.04
C ASN A 338 -8.32 5.79 29.89
N ALA A 339 -9.57 5.43 29.55
CA ALA A 339 -10.29 4.34 30.21
C ALA A 339 -9.78 2.95 29.80
N ARG A 340 -9.32 2.79 28.55
CA ARG A 340 -8.87 1.50 28.01
C ARG A 340 -7.40 1.19 28.27
N ILE A 341 -6.54 2.20 28.44
CA ILE A 341 -5.12 2.00 28.70
C ILE A 341 -4.87 1.80 30.21
N PRO A 342 -4.33 0.64 30.64
CA PRO A 342 -4.04 0.40 32.05
C PRO A 342 -3.04 1.41 32.61
N GLY A 343 -3.40 2.07 33.72
CA GLY A 343 -2.59 3.15 34.30
C GLY A 343 -2.83 4.53 33.69
N GLY A 344 -3.62 4.60 32.62
CA GLY A 344 -3.96 5.83 31.90
C GLY A 344 -2.82 6.36 31.03
N VAL A 345 -3.15 7.39 30.25
CA VAL A 345 -2.18 8.17 29.46
C VAL A 345 -1.92 9.49 30.19
N PRO A 346 -0.66 9.95 30.32
CA PRO A 346 -0.37 11.24 30.95
C PRO A 346 -1.14 12.38 30.29
N THR A 347 -1.81 13.22 31.07
CA THR A 347 -2.70 14.30 30.57
C THR A 347 -2.00 15.31 29.67
N GLU A 348 -0.69 15.37 29.77
CA GLU A 348 0.16 16.15 28.89
C GLU A 348 0.07 15.75 27.40
N ALA A 349 -0.32 14.51 27.09
CA ALA A 349 -0.49 14.03 25.72
C ALA A 349 -1.78 14.50 25.07
N GLU A 350 -2.83 14.80 25.85
CA GLU A 350 -4.15 15.19 25.35
C GLU A 350 -4.14 16.29 24.27
N PRO A 351 -3.43 17.42 24.41
CA PRO A 351 -3.41 18.47 23.39
C PRO A 351 -2.78 18.03 22.07
N TYR A 352 -1.97 16.96 22.07
CA TYR A 352 -1.25 16.46 20.91
C TYR A 352 -1.94 15.32 20.19
N LEU A 353 -3.06 14.80 20.71
CA LEU A 353 -3.75 13.65 20.14
C LEU A 353 -5.02 14.05 19.37
N ALA A 354 -5.22 13.35 18.26
CA ALA A 354 -6.43 13.34 17.45
C ALA A 354 -6.98 11.91 17.40
N TYR A 355 -8.29 11.81 17.14
CA TYR A 355 -9.04 10.54 17.17
C TYR A 355 -9.86 10.32 15.90
N ALA A 356 -9.83 11.26 14.97
CA ALA A 356 -10.60 11.25 13.74
C ALA A 356 -9.75 11.80 12.59
N PRO A 357 -10.04 11.41 11.33
CA PRO A 357 -9.39 11.99 10.16
C PRO A 357 -9.66 13.50 10.06
N GLN A 358 -8.69 14.25 9.53
CA GLN A 358 -8.89 15.70 9.35
C GLN A 358 -9.39 16.02 7.93
N LYS A 359 -8.58 15.72 6.91
CA LYS A 359 -8.80 16.14 5.52
C LYS A 359 -8.24 15.17 4.48
N TYR A 360 -7.07 14.59 4.73
CA TYR A 360 -6.33 13.77 3.78
C TYR A 360 -6.48 12.28 4.10
N PHE A 361 -6.73 11.48 3.07
CA PHE A 361 -6.90 10.03 3.18
C PHE A 361 -5.94 9.32 2.23
N GLU A 362 -5.29 8.28 2.72
CA GLU A 362 -4.57 7.30 1.89
C GLU A 362 -5.49 6.13 1.60
N ILE A 363 -5.59 5.75 0.33
CA ILE A 363 -6.47 4.70 -0.15
C ILE A 363 -5.58 3.66 -0.83
N THR A 364 -5.63 2.43 -0.36
CA THR A 364 -5.02 1.27 -1.00
C THR A 364 -6.11 0.31 -1.44
N VAL A 365 -6.21 0.06 -2.75
CA VAL A 365 -7.12 -0.91 -3.34
C VAL A 365 -6.30 -2.03 -3.96
N THR A 366 -6.61 -3.27 -3.60
CA THR A 366 -5.95 -4.45 -4.21
C THR A 366 -7.01 -5.35 -4.81
N GLY A 367 -6.94 -5.56 -6.13
CA GLY A 367 -7.76 -6.54 -6.83
C GLY A 367 -6.94 -7.81 -7.09
N GLU A 368 -7.51 -8.98 -6.81
CA GLU A 368 -6.85 -10.26 -7.01
C GLU A 368 -7.75 -11.23 -7.76
N ALA A 369 -7.27 -11.78 -8.89
CA ALA A 369 -7.97 -12.83 -9.62
C ALA A 369 -6.98 -13.75 -10.34
N GLY A 370 -7.20 -15.07 -10.24
CA GLY A 370 -6.43 -16.05 -11.00
C GLY A 370 -4.90 -16.04 -10.77
N GLY A 371 -4.45 -15.56 -9.60
CA GLY A 371 -3.03 -15.43 -9.25
C GLY A 371 -2.37 -14.12 -9.74
N ILE A 372 -3.13 -13.21 -10.34
CA ILE A 372 -2.70 -11.86 -10.69
C ILE A 372 -3.27 -10.90 -9.63
N ALA A 373 -2.44 -9.98 -9.16
CA ALA A 373 -2.85 -8.86 -8.31
C ALA A 373 -2.55 -7.53 -9.01
N HIS A 374 -3.37 -6.52 -8.78
CA HIS A 374 -3.12 -5.13 -9.17
C HIS A 374 -3.46 -4.27 -7.97
N GLN A 375 -2.52 -3.41 -7.57
CA GLN A 375 -2.68 -2.50 -6.45
C GLN A 375 -2.69 -1.04 -6.91
N ILE A 376 -3.68 -0.30 -6.43
CA ILE A 376 -3.77 1.16 -6.60
C ILE A 376 -3.54 1.80 -5.24
N LYS A 377 -2.62 2.77 -5.18
CA LYS A 377 -2.41 3.63 -4.02
C LYS A 377 -2.69 5.08 -4.40
N ALA A 378 -3.56 5.72 -3.64
CA ALA A 378 -3.94 7.09 -3.90
C ALA A 378 -4.02 7.93 -2.61
N VAL A 379 -3.74 9.22 -2.72
CA VAL A 379 -4.03 10.19 -1.66
C VAL A 379 -5.17 11.05 -2.15
N ALA A 380 -6.22 11.19 -1.34
CA ALA A 380 -7.43 11.91 -1.71
C ALA A 380 -7.93 12.80 -0.57
N ILE A 381 -8.80 13.74 -0.93
CA ILE A 381 -9.56 14.58 -0.01
C ILE A 381 -11.03 14.54 -0.41
N VAL A 382 -11.91 14.85 0.54
CA VAL A 382 -13.36 14.98 0.30
C VAL A 382 -13.71 16.46 0.20
N GLU A 383 -14.18 16.89 -0.97
CA GLU A 383 -14.61 18.28 -1.24
C GLU A 383 -16.10 18.28 -1.65
N GLY A 384 -16.97 18.63 -0.70
CA GLY A 384 -18.42 18.52 -0.90
C GLY A 384 -18.82 17.06 -1.09
N ASP A 385 -19.53 16.76 -2.18
CA ASP A 385 -19.99 15.41 -2.54
C ASP A 385 -19.03 14.69 -3.51
N ARG A 386 -17.75 15.07 -3.56
CA ARG A 386 -16.76 14.46 -4.46
C ARG A 386 -15.45 14.15 -3.75
N VAL A 387 -14.83 13.06 -4.17
CA VAL A 387 -13.47 12.70 -3.80
C VAL A 387 -12.51 13.27 -4.85
N ARG A 388 -11.53 14.06 -4.41
CA ARG A 388 -10.49 14.62 -5.26
C ARG A 388 -9.15 13.94 -4.96
N TYR A 389 -8.59 13.28 -5.97
CA TYR A 389 -7.28 12.65 -5.87
C TYR A 389 -6.15 13.67 -6.03
N LEU A 390 -5.23 13.67 -5.07
CA LEU A 390 -4.01 14.49 -5.08
C LEU A 390 -2.82 13.72 -5.64
N ARG A 391 -2.77 12.41 -5.37
CA ARG A 391 -1.74 11.50 -5.85
C ARG A 391 -2.36 10.17 -6.25
N TRP A 392 -1.85 9.58 -7.32
CA TRP A 392 -2.29 8.29 -7.83
C TRP A 392 -1.09 7.47 -8.29
N ARG A 393 -1.01 6.22 -7.86
CA ARG A 393 0.02 5.26 -8.27
C ARG A 393 -0.60 3.90 -8.48
N GLU A 394 -0.29 3.29 -9.61
CA GLU A 394 -0.68 1.92 -9.94
C GLU A 394 0.59 1.08 -9.94
N ASP A 395 0.62 0.05 -9.10
CA ASP A 395 1.67 -0.96 -9.16
C ASP A 395 1.15 -2.13 -10.03
N PRO A 396 1.89 -2.50 -11.10
CA PRO A 396 1.42 -3.40 -12.14
C PRO A 396 1.29 -4.85 -11.69
#